data_AF-U1PLY6-F1
#
_entry.id   AF-U1PLY6-F1
#
_cell.length_a   1.000
_cell.length_b   1.000
_cell.length_c   1.000
_cell.angle_alpha   90.00
_cell.angle_beta   90.00
_cell.angle_gamma   90.00
#
_symmetry.space_group_name_H-M   'P 1'
#
loop_
_entity.id
_entity.type
_entity.pdbx_description
1 polymer ?
#
loop_
_entity_poly.entity_id
_entity_poly.type
_entity_poly.pdbx_seq_one_letter_code
_entity_poly.pdbx_strand_id
1 'polypeptide(L)' 'SDTPTICVDIDPATVTQLVDRGSAQATGMVTDVGMLLPRLAEAVTDRPELTE' A
#
# COMPACT_ATOMS: atom_id res chain seq x y z
N SER A 1 14.01 -2.65 -14.33
CA SER A 1 13.84 -1.90 -13.08
C SER A 1 13.35 -2.90 -12.06
N ASP A 2 14.18 -3.22 -11.08
CA ASP A 2 13.91 -4.26 -10.07
C ASP A 2 13.36 -3.67 -8.76
N THR A 3 12.90 -2.42 -8.79
CA THR A 3 12.30 -1.76 -7.64
C THR A 3 10.86 -2.25 -7.43
N PRO A 4 10.55 -2.91 -6.29
CA PRO A 4 9.19 -3.32 -5.98
C PRO A 4 8.28 -2.10 -5.85
N THR A 5 7.07 -2.19 -6.42
CA THR A 5 6.10 -1.10 -6.38
C THR A 5 4.82 -1.57 -5.69
N ILE A 6 4.31 -0.77 -4.75
CA ILE A 6 2.99 -0.99 -4.16
C ILE A 6 2.09 0.20 -4.50
N CYS A 7 0.97 -0.08 -5.15
CA CYS A 7 -0.09 0.89 -5.41
C CYS A 7 -1.19 0.72 -4.35
N VAL A 8 -1.53 1.79 -3.67
CA VAL A 8 -2.64 1.85 -2.72
C VAL A 8 -3.61 2.91 -3.19
N ASP A 9 -4.84 2.51 -3.48
CA ASP A 9 -5.92 3.42 -3.85
C ASP A 9 -7.25 2.90 -3.29
N ILE A 10 -8.23 3.77 -3.12
CA ILE A 10 -9.59 3.36 -2.73
C ILE A 10 -10.41 2.92 -3.94
N ASP A 11 -10.05 3.38 -5.14
CA ASP A 11 -10.69 3.02 -6.39
C ASP A 11 -10.04 1.77 -7.02
N PRO A 12 -10.77 0.63 -7.10
CA PRO A 12 -10.26 -0.58 -7.74
C PRO A 12 -9.89 -0.39 -9.22
N ALA A 13 -10.51 0.56 -9.93
CA ALA A 13 -10.19 0.83 -11.33
C ALA A 13 -8.80 1.45 -11.48
N THR A 14 -8.39 2.31 -10.55
CA THR A 14 -7.06 2.92 -10.53
C THR A 14 -5.97 1.90 -10.22
N VAL A 15 -6.22 1.02 -9.24
CA VAL A 15 -5.28 -0.07 -8.89
C VAL A 15 -5.06 -1.01 -10.07
N THR A 16 -6.14 -1.47 -10.71
CA THR A 16 -6.08 -2.38 -11.86
C THR A 16 -5.29 -1.77 -13.01
N GLN A 17 -5.57 -0.50 -13.35
CA GLN A 17 -4.85 0.20 -14.41
C GLN A 17 -3.36 0.39 -14.14
N LEU A 18 -2.94 0.58 -12.88
CA LEU A 18 -1.53 0.73 -12.53
C LEU A 18 -0.77 -0.61 -12.58
N VAL A 19 -1.42 -1.69 -12.14
CA VAL A 19 -0.84 -3.04 -12.20
C VAL A 19 -0.70 -3.50 -13.67
N ASP A 20 -1.70 -3.23 -14.50
CA ASP A 20 -1.73 -3.68 -15.91
C ASP A 20 -0.73 -2.93 -16.82
N ARG A 21 -0.32 -1.70 -16.46
CA ARG A 21 0.51 -0.82 -17.31
C ARG A 21 2.03 -1.04 -17.19
N GLY A 22 2.47 -2.23 -16.80
CA GLY A 22 3.86 -2.64 -17.01
C GLY A 22 4.76 -2.70 -15.78
N SER A 23 4.20 -2.75 -14.57
CA SER A 23 4.98 -3.16 -13.41
C SER A 23 4.80 -4.66 -13.18
N ALA A 24 5.66 -5.47 -13.80
CA ALA A 24 5.74 -6.92 -13.55
C ALA A 24 6.00 -7.27 -12.07
N GLN A 25 6.31 -6.27 -11.24
CA GLN A 25 6.57 -6.35 -9.80
C GLN A 25 5.62 -5.43 -8.99
N ALA A 26 4.48 -5.00 -9.56
CA ALA A 26 3.51 -4.17 -8.83
C ALA A 26 2.54 -5.04 -8.03
N THR A 27 2.38 -4.70 -6.76
CA THR A 27 1.27 -5.19 -5.93
C THR A 27 0.24 -4.08 -5.80
N GLY A 28 -1.04 -4.42 -6.00
CA GLY A 28 -2.15 -3.50 -5.83
C GLY A 28 -2.91 -3.75 -4.53
N MET A 29 -3.29 -2.67 -3.82
CA MET A 29 -4.11 -2.72 -2.62
C MET A 29 -5.29 -1.75 -2.76
N VAL A 30 -6.50 -2.25 -2.59
CA VAL A 30 -7.72 -1.44 -2.57
C VAL A 30 -8.09 -1.12 -1.12
N THR A 31 -7.72 0.05 -0.62
CA THR A 31 -8.01 0.47 0.76
C THR A 31 -7.92 1.98 0.94
N ASP A 32 -8.47 2.48 2.05
CA ASP A 32 -8.37 3.89 2.44
C ASP A 32 -6.95 4.19 2.96
N VAL A 33 -6.28 5.15 2.31
CA VAL A 33 -4.91 5.54 2.65
C VAL A 33 -4.81 6.23 4.02
N GLY A 34 -5.84 6.99 4.43
CA GLY A 34 -5.91 7.66 5.72
C GLY A 34 -6.01 6.65 6.87
N MET A 35 -6.62 5.49 6.63
CA MET A 35 -6.63 4.37 7.57
C MET A 35 -5.32 3.56 7.55
N LEU A 36 -4.72 3.38 6.37
CA LEU A 36 -3.53 2.55 6.20
C LEU A 36 -2.26 3.17 6.81
N LEU A 37 -1.98 4.45 6.53
CA LEU A 37 -0.69 5.05 6.87
C LEU A 37 -0.37 5.07 8.38
N PRO A 38 -1.32 5.38 9.29
CA PRO A 38 -1.06 5.32 10.73
C PRO A 38 -0.70 3.90 11.20
N ARG A 39 -1.46 2.89 10.74
CA ARG A 39 -1.22 1.48 11.08
C ARG A 39 0.10 0.97 10.50
N LEU A 40 0.43 1.40 9.29
CA LEU A 40 1.71 1.06 8.67
C LEU A 40 2.86 1.67 9.47
N ALA A 41 2.74 2.94 9.88
CA ALA A 41 3.73 3.60 10.72
C ALA A 41 3.93 2.87 12.06
N GLU A 42 2.84 2.43 12.70
CA GLU A 42 2.88 1.60 13.90
C GLU A 42 3.56 0.25 13.66
N ALA A 43 3.29 -0.41 12.53
CA ALA A 43 3.83 -1.73 12.21
C ALA A 43 5.31 -1.72 11.83
N VAL A 44 5.82 -0.64 11.23
CA VAL A 44 7.22 -0.56 10.75
C VAL A 44 8.15 0.18 11.71
N THR A 45 7.59 1.01 12.59
CA THR A 45 8.35 1.54 13.72
C THR A 45 8.34 0.44 14.77
N ASP A 46 9.50 0.04 15.26
CA ASP A 46 9.69 -1.03 16.26
C ASP A 46 9.11 -0.65 17.65
N ARG A 47 7.86 -0.22 17.67
CA ARG A 47 7.10 0.19 18.85
C ARG A 47 6.18 -0.96 19.19
N PRO A 48 6.56 -1.84 20.13
CA PRO A 48 5.62 -2.78 20.68
C PRO A 48 4.55 -1.95 21.39
N GLU A 49 3.37 -1.85 20.79
CA GLU A 49 2.12 -1.45 21.42
C GLU A 49 2.16 -0.14 22.23
N LEU A 50 1.78 0.98 21.60
CA LEU A 50 1.01 1.98 22.32
C LEU A 50 -0.44 1.89 21.84
N THR A 51 -1.13 0.86 22.33
CA THR A 51 -2.59 0.86 22.37
C THR A 51 -2.97 1.44 23.73
N GLU A 52 -3.47 2.68 23.73
CA GLU A 52 -4.39 3.17 24.77
C GLU A 52 -5.79 3.27 24.16
#